data_AF-A0A1N7DCP4-F1
#
_entry.id   AF-A0A1N7DCP4-F1
#
_cell.length_a   1.000
_cell.length_b   1.000
_cell.length_c   1.000
_cell.angle_alpha   90.00
_cell.angle_beta   90.00
_cell.angle_gamma   90.00
#
_symmetry.space_group_name_H-M   'P 1'
#
loop_
_entity.id
_entity.type
_entity.pdbx_description
1 polymer ?
#
loop_
_entity_poly.entity_id
_entity_poly.type
_entity_poly.pdbx_seq_one_letter_code
_entity_poly.pdbx_strand_id
1 'polypeptide(L)'
;MSERNTSRRTFLKTTGVVAAVGLGSTIPASAAEISNAPVPDDTDALTYATMGTDKDNPTAKLYGNFKCPYTQEFVRGGNLEAVLNEYVASGDLNIQFRALAYQPPGTSSHGTSTHYISDSDPLISEAAMGVWDVSPGDYWQFFNYMFSDLISGNVSFSEMESRMQSTSVSDRSTIIDRASSGTYDNEVEQNRYSAGDYGVTFTPTLVLDGETIPPHHDTNELLEWIGSRISSSSTSSDTEEDTDSSDDESNSESSSDENNNDSSSDESNNDNSSVDSSDSDASEDASSSDSSSSDSSSSDSSSSDSSSSEGSESADSNSSSGSSSSSDDRSSEDQSSSSSPSEDTSASDNTSSNSETDSDSEQSADNSGSQSISIGEFCRMFLK
;
A
#
# COMPACT_ATOMS: atom_id res chain seq x y z
N MET A 1 -32.76 -7.06 3.16
CA MET A 1 -31.67 -7.86 3.75
C MET A 1 -30.99 -8.58 2.61
N SER A 2 -29.90 -8.01 2.09
CA SER A 2 -29.17 -8.60 0.96
C SER A 2 -28.22 -9.67 1.47
N GLU A 3 -28.43 -10.89 1.01
CA GLU A 3 -27.58 -12.04 1.29
C GLU A 3 -26.21 -11.83 0.64
N ARG A 4 -25.16 -11.64 1.46
CA ARG A 4 -23.78 -11.61 0.96
C ARG A 4 -23.39 -13.05 0.58
N ASN A 5 -23.31 -13.32 -0.72
CA ASN A 5 -22.74 -14.56 -1.22
C ASN A 5 -21.24 -14.59 -0.92
N THR A 6 -20.86 -15.27 0.16
CA THR A 6 -19.47 -15.61 0.47
C THR A 6 -18.99 -16.64 -0.54
N SER A 7 -18.38 -16.17 -1.63
CA SER A 7 -17.76 -17.02 -2.65
C SER A 7 -16.55 -17.73 -2.05
N ARG A 8 -16.75 -18.96 -1.57
CA ARG A 8 -15.68 -19.87 -1.15
C ARG A 8 -14.85 -20.24 -2.37
N ARG A 9 -13.67 -19.62 -2.52
CA ARG A 9 -12.68 -20.03 -3.51
C ARG A 9 -11.97 -21.28 -2.97
N THR A 10 -12.15 -22.40 -3.67
CA THR A 10 -11.45 -23.66 -3.37
C THR A 10 -10.02 -23.54 -3.88
N PHE A 11 -9.09 -23.14 -3.03
CA PHE A 11 -7.67 -23.27 -3.33
C PHE A 11 -7.27 -24.75 -3.24
N LEU A 12 -6.79 -25.29 -4.35
CA LEU A 12 -6.12 -26.60 -4.40
C LEU A 12 -4.81 -26.48 -3.62
N LYS A 13 -4.85 -26.73 -2.30
CA LYS A 13 -3.68 -26.96 -1.46
C LYS A 13 -2.96 -28.21 -2.01
N THR A 14 -2.00 -28.01 -2.90
CA THR A 14 -1.09 -29.07 -3.34
C THR A 14 -0.10 -29.30 -2.21
N THR A 15 -0.47 -30.16 -1.27
CA THR A 15 0.37 -30.57 -0.15
C THR A 15 1.50 -31.47 -0.69
N GLY A 16 2.56 -30.85 -1.19
CA GLY A 16 3.81 -31.52 -1.48
C GLY A 16 4.51 -31.86 -0.17
N VAL A 17 4.44 -33.12 0.25
CA VAL A 17 5.24 -33.63 1.38
C VAL A 17 6.71 -33.63 0.95
N VAL A 18 7.43 -32.56 1.31
CA VAL A 18 8.90 -32.53 1.18
C VAL A 18 9.47 -33.26 2.39
N ALA A 19 9.90 -34.50 2.19
CA ALA A 19 10.68 -35.24 3.18
C ALA A 19 12.04 -34.54 3.37
N ALA A 20 12.20 -33.87 4.51
CA ALA A 20 13.47 -33.25 4.92
C ALA A 20 14.49 -34.34 5.28
N VAL A 21 15.23 -34.82 4.29
CA VAL A 21 16.47 -35.58 4.52
C VAL A 21 17.58 -34.58 4.77
N GLY A 22 18.01 -34.50 6.03
CA GLY A 22 19.07 -33.63 6.50
C GLY A 22 20.41 -33.92 5.84
N LEU A 23 20.85 -33.01 4.97
CA LEU A 23 22.24 -32.71 4.72
C LEU A 23 22.38 -31.20 4.92
N GLY A 24 23.16 -30.81 5.93
CA GLY A 24 23.34 -29.44 6.41
C GLY A 24 24.06 -28.54 5.41
N SER A 25 23.39 -28.24 4.30
CA SER A 25 23.70 -27.07 3.50
C SER A 25 23.06 -25.90 4.19
N THR A 26 23.87 -25.10 4.90
CA THR A 26 23.50 -23.73 5.25
C THR A 26 23.33 -22.99 3.93
N ILE A 27 22.15 -23.04 3.32
CA ILE A 27 21.80 -22.12 2.25
C ILE A 27 21.90 -20.75 2.93
N PRO A 28 22.81 -19.87 2.50
CA PRO A 28 22.83 -18.52 3.03
C PRO A 28 21.42 -17.99 2.81
N ALA A 29 20.75 -17.60 3.90
CA ALA A 29 19.48 -16.89 3.82
C ALA A 29 19.75 -15.73 2.86
N SER A 30 19.25 -15.88 1.63
CA SER A 30 19.41 -14.82 0.64
C SER A 30 18.68 -13.64 1.25
N ALA A 31 19.36 -12.48 1.30
CA ALA A 31 18.76 -11.27 1.83
C ALA A 31 17.36 -11.13 1.23
N ALA A 32 16.36 -11.00 2.10
CA ALA A 32 14.96 -10.89 1.74
C ALA A 32 14.77 -9.56 1.00
N GLU A 33 14.86 -9.62 -0.32
CA GLU A 33 14.49 -8.50 -1.16
C GLU A 33 13.01 -8.18 -0.92
N ILE A 34 12.67 -6.89 -0.84
CA ILE A 34 11.29 -6.44 -0.57
C ILE A 34 10.30 -7.04 -1.58
N SER A 35 10.67 -7.13 -2.87
CA SER A 35 9.82 -7.73 -3.91
C SER A 35 9.49 -9.20 -3.67
N ASN A 36 10.33 -9.91 -2.91
CA ASN A 36 10.22 -11.33 -2.61
C ASN A 36 9.96 -11.57 -1.11
N ALA A 37 9.45 -10.56 -0.40
CA ALA A 37 9.15 -10.68 1.02
C ALA A 37 8.18 -11.85 1.26
N PRO A 38 8.40 -12.66 2.33
CA PRO A 38 7.50 -13.76 2.66
C PRO A 38 6.06 -13.28 2.82
N VAL A 39 5.11 -14.09 2.35
CA VAL A 39 3.68 -13.88 2.52
C VAL A 39 3.16 -14.99 3.43
N PRO A 40 2.51 -14.68 4.56
CA PRO A 40 1.98 -15.70 5.46
C PRO A 40 0.97 -16.61 4.75
N ASP A 41 0.89 -17.86 5.19
CA ASP A 41 -0.19 -18.75 4.79
C ASP A 41 -1.57 -18.18 5.22
N ASP A 42 -2.62 -18.55 4.46
CA ASP A 42 -4.01 -18.14 4.70
C ASP A 42 -4.24 -16.60 4.67
N THR A 43 -3.72 -15.93 3.63
CA THR A 43 -3.91 -14.50 3.35
C THR A 43 -5.37 -14.03 3.35
N ASP A 44 -6.32 -14.92 3.05
CA ASP A 44 -7.76 -14.64 3.12
C ASP A 44 -8.24 -14.23 4.53
N ALA A 45 -7.48 -14.58 5.58
CA ALA A 45 -7.75 -14.16 6.95
C ALA A 45 -7.12 -12.80 7.31
N LEU A 46 -6.27 -12.25 6.44
CA LEU A 46 -5.53 -11.01 6.66
C LEU A 46 -6.11 -9.88 5.82
N THR A 47 -6.77 -8.92 6.48
CA THR A 47 -7.36 -7.75 5.80
C THR A 47 -6.32 -6.87 5.09
N TYR A 48 -5.10 -6.77 5.64
CA TYR A 48 -4.06 -5.88 5.15
C TYR A 48 -2.82 -6.67 4.75
N ALA A 49 -2.09 -6.15 3.76
CA ALA A 49 -0.87 -6.75 3.28
C ALA A 49 0.16 -6.93 4.39
N THR A 50 0.61 -8.17 4.56
CA THR A 50 1.49 -8.58 5.66
C THR A 50 2.70 -9.34 5.13
N MET A 51 3.90 -8.84 5.39
CA MET A 51 5.17 -9.53 5.18
C MET A 51 5.39 -10.44 6.38
N GLY A 52 5.63 -11.73 6.17
CA GLY A 52 5.71 -12.68 7.27
C GLY A 52 5.76 -14.13 6.83
N THR A 53 6.25 -15.00 7.71
CA THR A 53 6.30 -16.45 7.49
C THR A 53 5.10 -17.18 8.10
N ASP A 54 4.53 -16.65 9.19
CA ASP A 54 3.37 -17.20 9.88
C ASP A 54 2.48 -16.04 10.36
N LYS A 55 1.16 -16.14 10.15
CA LYS A 55 0.18 -15.11 10.57
C LYS A 55 0.13 -14.88 12.08
N ASP A 56 0.58 -15.85 12.88
CA ASP A 56 0.52 -15.81 14.34
C ASP A 56 1.76 -15.17 14.98
N ASN A 57 2.78 -14.81 14.19
CA ASN A 57 3.94 -14.06 14.68
C ASN A 57 3.54 -12.66 15.19
N PRO A 58 4.32 -12.08 16.14
CA PRO A 58 4.17 -10.68 16.53
C PRO A 58 4.13 -9.78 15.29
N THR A 59 3.15 -8.88 15.21
CA THR A 59 2.92 -8.06 14.01
C THR A 59 3.15 -6.59 14.29
N ALA A 60 4.17 -6.01 13.64
CA ALA A 60 4.35 -4.57 13.58
C ALA A 60 3.48 -3.96 12.48
N LYS A 61 2.82 -2.84 12.75
CA LYS A 61 2.05 -2.07 11.77
C LYS A 61 2.91 -0.94 11.22
N LEU A 62 3.16 -0.94 9.92
CA LEU A 62 3.85 0.14 9.22
C LEU A 62 2.83 1.07 8.57
N TYR A 63 2.60 2.22 9.18
CA TYR A 63 1.81 3.28 8.56
C TYR A 63 2.67 4.07 7.58
N GLY A 64 2.25 4.13 6.32
CA GLY A 64 2.96 4.83 5.26
C GLY A 64 1.99 5.40 4.23
N ASN A 65 2.50 6.16 3.27
CA ASN A 65 1.71 6.65 2.14
C ASN A 65 2.53 6.51 0.86
N PHE A 66 1.92 6.03 -0.22
CA PHE A 66 2.59 5.75 -1.49
C PHE A 66 3.18 7.01 -2.19
N LYS A 67 2.74 8.21 -1.80
CA LYS A 67 3.25 9.49 -2.32
C LYS A 67 4.22 10.18 -1.36
N CYS A 68 4.45 9.60 -0.18
CA CYS A 68 5.32 10.20 0.82
C CYS A 68 6.79 9.89 0.50
N PRO A 69 7.65 10.89 0.26
CA PRO A 69 9.08 10.67 -0.03
C PRO A 69 9.81 9.99 1.13
N TYR A 70 9.44 10.26 2.39
CA TYR A 70 10.03 9.57 3.54
C TYR A 70 9.63 8.10 3.62
N THR A 71 8.41 7.75 3.16
CA THR A 71 8.00 6.34 3.09
C THR A 71 8.79 5.64 1.99
N GLN A 72 8.99 6.31 0.85
CA GLN A 72 9.88 5.83 -0.20
C GLN A 72 11.30 5.61 0.32
N GLU A 73 11.88 6.57 1.05
CA GLU A 73 13.22 6.44 1.61
C GLU A 73 13.32 5.28 2.61
N PHE A 74 12.31 5.07 3.45
CA PHE A 74 12.29 3.91 4.35
C PHE A 74 12.25 2.56 3.59
N VAL A 75 11.44 2.48 2.53
CA VAL A 75 11.31 1.28 1.69
C VAL A 75 12.57 1.06 0.85
N ARG A 76 13.09 2.11 0.20
CA ARG A 76 14.16 2.02 -0.82
C ARG A 76 15.57 2.28 -0.27
N GLY A 77 15.67 2.88 0.92
CA GLY A 77 16.93 3.25 1.57
C GLY A 77 17.53 2.15 2.45
N GLY A 78 16.95 0.94 2.44
CA GLY A 78 17.48 -0.23 3.14
C GLY A 78 16.96 -0.44 4.55
N ASN A 79 16.20 0.50 5.14
CA ASN A 79 15.63 0.31 6.49
C ASN A 79 14.63 -0.85 6.51
N LEU A 80 13.67 -0.88 5.58
CA LEU A 80 12.72 -2.00 5.51
C LEU A 80 13.41 -3.33 5.22
N GLU A 81 14.39 -3.34 4.30
CA GLU A 81 15.18 -4.54 3.98
C GLU A 81 15.96 -5.06 5.19
N ALA A 82 16.54 -4.17 6.01
CA ALA A 82 17.21 -4.56 7.24
C ALA A 82 16.26 -5.24 8.23
N VAL A 83 15.04 -4.71 8.42
CA VAL A 83 14.03 -5.34 9.27
C VAL A 83 13.59 -6.70 8.70
N LEU A 84 13.42 -6.79 7.38
CA LEU A 84 13.05 -8.04 6.72
C LEU A 84 14.09 -9.13 6.96
N ASN A 85 15.38 -8.78 6.80
CA ASN A 85 16.49 -9.69 7.00
C ASN A 85 16.65 -10.14 8.45
N GLU A 86 16.50 -9.21 9.40
CA GLU A 86 16.75 -9.49 10.81
C GLU A 86 15.60 -10.26 11.47
N TYR A 87 14.34 -9.89 11.20
CA TYR A 87 13.20 -10.38 11.99
C TYR A 87 12.11 -11.09 11.18
N VAL A 88 11.90 -10.72 9.92
CA VAL A 88 10.82 -11.33 9.13
C VAL A 88 11.26 -12.67 8.53
N ALA A 89 12.47 -12.73 7.98
CA ALA A 89 13.01 -13.94 7.37
C ALA A 89 13.21 -15.08 8.39
N SER A 90 13.54 -14.75 9.64
CA SER A 90 13.65 -15.71 10.75
C SER A 90 12.29 -16.16 11.30
N GLY A 91 11.22 -15.41 11.01
CA GLY A 91 9.88 -15.66 11.57
C GLY A 91 9.67 -15.06 12.96
N ASP A 92 10.51 -14.14 13.40
CA ASP A 92 10.34 -13.45 14.69
C ASP A 92 9.29 -12.32 14.63
N LEU A 93 8.99 -11.81 13.42
CA LEU A 93 8.12 -10.67 13.21
C LEU A 93 7.36 -10.74 11.88
N ASN A 94 6.12 -10.25 11.89
CA ASN A 94 5.39 -9.83 10.70
C ASN A 94 5.37 -8.30 10.57
N ILE A 95 5.39 -7.80 9.34
CA ILE A 95 5.15 -6.38 9.04
C ILE A 95 3.86 -6.24 8.25
N GLN A 96 2.84 -5.62 8.85
CA GLN A 96 1.59 -5.27 8.19
C GLN A 96 1.64 -3.83 7.68
N PHE A 97 1.53 -3.63 6.37
CA PHE A 97 1.50 -2.30 5.77
C PHE A 97 0.09 -1.69 5.83
N ARG A 98 0.01 -0.43 6.29
CA ARG A 98 -1.24 0.33 6.44
C ARG A 98 -1.11 1.66 5.68
N ALA A 99 -1.64 1.70 4.46
CA ALA A 99 -1.63 2.90 3.65
C ALA A 99 -2.54 3.99 4.26
N LEU A 100 -1.94 5.11 4.67
CA LEU A 100 -2.65 6.28 5.19
C LEU A 100 -3.10 7.19 4.04
N ALA A 101 -4.36 7.05 3.65
CA ALA A 101 -5.00 7.88 2.64
C ALA A 101 -5.64 9.16 3.22
N TYR A 102 -6.10 9.10 4.47
CA TYR A 102 -6.84 10.15 5.14
C TYR A 102 -6.10 10.68 6.37
N GLN A 103 -6.35 11.94 6.72
CA GLN A 103 -5.80 12.59 7.90
C GLN A 103 -6.23 11.86 9.18
N PRO A 104 -5.32 11.38 10.04
CA PRO A 104 -5.72 10.86 11.35
C PRO A 104 -6.46 11.92 12.18
N PRO A 105 -7.51 11.56 12.96
CA PRO A 105 -8.23 12.53 13.78
C PRO A 105 -7.31 13.28 14.75
N GLY A 106 -7.56 14.59 14.93
CA GLY A 106 -6.79 15.41 15.87
C GLY A 106 -5.36 15.75 15.45
N THR A 107 -4.94 15.37 14.23
CA THR A 107 -3.63 15.71 13.69
C THR A 107 -3.76 16.60 12.45
N SER A 108 -2.66 17.26 12.06
CA SER A 108 -2.55 18.01 10.81
C SER A 108 -1.39 17.42 10.01
N SER A 109 -1.62 17.11 8.73
CA SER A 109 -0.63 16.59 7.80
C SER A 109 -0.36 17.60 6.68
N HIS A 110 0.44 17.18 5.69
CA HIS A 110 0.79 17.98 4.53
C HIS A 110 -0.28 17.99 3.42
N GLY A 111 -1.36 17.23 3.57
CA GLY A 111 -2.45 17.14 2.60
C GLY A 111 -3.55 18.18 2.81
N THR A 112 -4.80 17.75 2.65
CA THR A 112 -5.98 18.58 2.89
C THR A 112 -6.50 18.37 4.33
N SER A 113 -7.60 19.03 4.71
CA SER A 113 -8.26 18.74 5.99
C SER A 113 -8.77 17.29 6.10
N THR A 114 -8.86 16.57 4.97
CA THR A 114 -9.47 15.24 4.88
C THR A 114 -8.46 14.19 4.39
N HIS A 115 -7.69 14.50 3.35
CA HIS A 115 -6.72 13.59 2.73
C HIS A 115 -5.32 13.81 3.28
N TYR A 116 -4.53 12.73 3.36
CA TYR A 116 -3.22 12.78 3.99
C TYR A 116 -2.15 13.52 3.17
N ILE A 117 -2.05 13.26 1.86
CA ILE A 117 -1.22 14.04 0.94
C ILE A 117 -2.06 14.59 -0.21
N SER A 118 -2.95 13.78 -0.79
CA SER A 118 -3.75 14.21 -1.94
C SER A 118 -5.08 13.47 -2.08
N ASP A 119 -5.97 14.02 -2.90
CA ASP A 119 -7.29 13.42 -3.18
C ASP A 119 -7.22 12.06 -3.89
N SER A 120 -6.07 11.69 -4.48
CA SER A 120 -5.87 10.37 -5.08
C SER A 120 -5.40 9.30 -4.09
N ASP A 121 -5.07 9.66 -2.85
CA ASP A 121 -4.51 8.71 -1.89
C ASP A 121 -5.48 7.55 -1.55
N PRO A 122 -6.80 7.79 -1.40
CA PRO A 122 -7.77 6.70 -1.20
C PRO A 122 -7.75 5.72 -2.38
N LEU A 123 -7.88 6.22 -3.61
CA LEU A 123 -7.84 5.43 -4.84
C LEU A 123 -6.59 4.55 -4.94
N ILE A 124 -5.41 5.13 -4.67
CA ILE A 124 -4.14 4.39 -4.70
C ILE A 124 -4.15 3.27 -3.64
N SER A 125 -4.66 3.58 -2.45
CA SER A 125 -4.73 2.63 -1.33
C SER A 125 -5.73 1.50 -1.60
N GLU A 126 -6.89 1.80 -2.16
CA GLU A 126 -7.91 0.83 -2.59
C GLU A 126 -7.38 -0.09 -3.67
N ALA A 127 -6.70 0.46 -4.69
CA ALA A 127 -6.10 -0.34 -5.75
C ALA A 127 -5.01 -1.29 -5.18
N ALA A 128 -4.16 -0.81 -4.26
CA ALA A 128 -3.19 -1.66 -3.57
C ALA A 128 -3.87 -2.75 -2.73
N MET A 129 -4.91 -2.42 -1.96
CA MET A 129 -5.70 -3.41 -1.22
C MET A 129 -6.31 -4.47 -2.14
N GLY A 130 -6.76 -4.07 -3.34
CA GLY A 130 -7.23 -5.00 -4.35
C GLY A 130 -6.15 -5.96 -4.85
N VAL A 131 -4.91 -5.50 -5.02
CA VAL A 131 -3.79 -6.41 -5.34
C VAL A 131 -3.60 -7.43 -4.22
N TRP A 132 -3.64 -7.02 -2.96
CA TRP A 132 -3.50 -7.94 -1.83
C TRP A 132 -4.62 -8.98 -1.77
N ASP A 133 -5.86 -8.54 -1.92
CA ASP A 133 -7.05 -9.40 -1.85
C ASP A 133 -7.18 -10.37 -3.03
N VAL A 134 -6.76 -9.97 -4.23
CA VAL A 134 -6.91 -10.80 -5.45
C VAL A 134 -5.65 -11.61 -5.77
N SER A 135 -4.46 -11.01 -5.62
CA SER A 135 -3.17 -11.63 -5.96
C SER A 135 -2.09 -11.31 -4.92
N PRO A 136 -2.21 -11.85 -3.69
CA PRO A 136 -1.28 -11.53 -2.59
C PRO A 136 0.18 -11.89 -2.91
N GLY A 137 0.41 -12.91 -3.75
CA GLY A 137 1.75 -13.28 -4.22
C GLY A 137 2.43 -12.24 -5.11
N ASP A 138 1.67 -11.38 -5.79
CA ASP A 138 2.20 -10.31 -6.63
C ASP A 138 2.35 -8.98 -5.85
N TYR A 139 1.77 -8.89 -4.64
CA TYR A 139 1.64 -7.64 -3.91
C TYR A 139 2.98 -6.98 -3.60
N TRP A 140 3.97 -7.73 -3.14
CA TRP A 140 5.24 -7.12 -2.70
C TRP A 140 6.10 -6.61 -3.86
N GLN A 141 6.05 -7.27 -5.01
CA GLN A 141 6.67 -6.77 -6.23
C GLN A 141 5.99 -5.46 -6.67
N PHE A 142 4.65 -5.42 -6.67
CA PHE A 142 3.90 -4.21 -6.96
C PHE A 142 4.19 -3.09 -5.95
N PHE A 143 4.21 -3.40 -4.66
CA PHE A 143 4.53 -2.48 -3.57
C PHE A 143 5.91 -1.84 -3.76
N ASN A 144 6.94 -2.64 -4.02
CA ASN A 144 8.29 -2.12 -4.26
C ASN A 144 8.35 -1.23 -5.51
N TYR A 145 7.65 -1.61 -6.58
CA TYR A 145 7.54 -0.80 -7.80
C TYR A 145 6.83 0.54 -7.57
N MET A 146 5.77 0.57 -6.76
CA MET A 146 5.08 1.80 -6.39
C MET A 146 6.00 2.82 -5.70
N PHE A 147 7.11 2.36 -5.11
CA PHE A 147 8.15 3.20 -4.53
C PHE A 147 9.41 3.33 -5.40
N SER A 148 9.50 2.70 -6.59
CA SER A 148 10.66 2.92 -7.47
C SER A 148 10.64 4.32 -8.09
N ASP A 149 9.44 4.80 -8.44
CA ASP A 149 9.18 6.15 -8.93
C ASP A 149 8.09 6.81 -8.08
N LEU A 150 8.40 7.94 -7.45
CA LEU A 150 7.48 8.59 -6.53
C LEU A 150 6.21 9.02 -7.26
N ILE A 151 5.07 8.57 -6.78
CA ILE A 151 3.77 8.90 -7.34
C ILE A 151 3.47 10.37 -7.07
N SER A 152 3.28 11.13 -8.14
CA SER A 152 3.00 12.56 -8.10
C SER A 152 1.73 12.90 -8.89
N GLY A 153 1.19 14.10 -8.70
CA GLY A 153 -0.02 14.53 -9.40
C GLY A 153 -1.29 13.79 -8.96
N ASN A 154 -2.33 13.82 -9.78
CA ASN A 154 -3.57 13.08 -9.54
C ASN A 154 -3.52 11.75 -10.29
N VAL A 155 -3.88 10.65 -9.62
CA VAL A 155 -3.80 9.28 -10.15
C VAL A 155 -5.20 8.74 -10.40
N SER A 156 -5.38 8.06 -11.53
CA SER A 156 -6.63 7.38 -11.88
C SER A 156 -6.53 5.86 -11.77
N PHE A 157 -7.67 5.15 -11.76
CA PHE A 157 -7.68 3.69 -11.78
C PHE A 157 -7.02 3.10 -13.04
N SER A 158 -7.12 3.75 -14.19
CA SER A 158 -6.45 3.31 -15.42
C SER A 158 -4.92 3.42 -15.32
N GLU A 159 -4.42 4.45 -14.62
CA GLU A 159 -2.99 4.56 -14.32
C GLU A 159 -2.55 3.45 -13.36
N MET A 160 -3.33 3.18 -12.31
CA MET A 160 -3.06 2.08 -11.37
C MET A 160 -3.03 0.72 -12.08
N GLU A 161 -3.95 0.48 -13.01
CA GLU A 161 -3.94 -0.72 -13.85
C GLU A 161 -2.65 -0.84 -14.68
N SER A 162 -2.18 0.26 -15.25
CA SER A 162 -0.94 0.32 -16.03
C SER A 162 0.29 0.03 -15.17
N ARG A 163 0.30 0.49 -13.91
CA ARG A 163 1.36 0.18 -12.93
C ARG A 163 1.35 -1.31 -12.57
N MET A 164 0.19 -1.89 -12.31
CA MET A 164 0.02 -3.33 -12.07
C MET A 164 0.49 -4.18 -13.27
N GLN A 165 0.24 -3.71 -14.50
CA GLN A 165 0.71 -4.38 -15.71
C GLN A 165 2.24 -4.40 -15.78
N SER A 166 2.90 -3.33 -15.32
CA SER A 166 4.36 -3.22 -15.33
C SER A 166 5.04 -4.18 -14.35
N THR A 167 4.32 -4.66 -13.33
CA THR A 167 4.78 -5.68 -12.38
C THR A 167 4.12 -7.05 -12.60
N SER A 168 3.51 -7.27 -13.76
CA SER A 168 2.86 -8.55 -14.11
C SER A 168 1.80 -9.04 -13.11
N VAL A 169 1.18 -8.15 -12.33
CA VAL A 169 0.11 -8.50 -11.39
C VAL A 169 -1.03 -9.16 -12.16
N SER A 170 -1.52 -10.29 -11.66
CA SER A 170 -2.62 -11.06 -12.24
C SER A 170 -3.99 -10.43 -11.95
N ASP A 171 -5.03 -10.80 -12.72
CA ASP A 171 -6.43 -10.41 -12.48
C ASP A 171 -6.70 -8.90 -12.29
N ARG A 172 -5.91 -8.04 -12.96
CA ARG A 172 -5.97 -6.57 -12.84
C ARG A 172 -7.35 -5.96 -13.02
N SER A 173 -8.14 -6.47 -13.99
CA SER A 173 -9.50 -5.97 -14.19
C SER A 173 -10.38 -6.21 -12.95
N THR A 174 -10.27 -7.38 -12.32
CA THR A 174 -11.01 -7.69 -11.08
C THR A 174 -10.56 -6.78 -9.94
N ILE A 175 -9.24 -6.52 -9.84
CA ILE A 175 -8.65 -5.63 -8.83
C ILE A 175 -9.24 -4.21 -8.98
N ILE A 176 -9.21 -3.67 -10.20
CA ILE A 176 -9.70 -2.33 -10.50
C ILE A 176 -11.23 -2.25 -10.33
N ASP A 177 -11.98 -3.27 -10.73
CA ASP A 177 -13.43 -3.31 -10.54
C ASP A 177 -13.80 -3.29 -9.05
N ARG A 178 -13.09 -4.06 -8.19
CA ARG A 178 -13.32 -4.06 -6.74
C ARG A 178 -12.96 -2.71 -6.12
N ALA A 179 -11.80 -2.16 -6.45
CA ALA A 179 -11.36 -0.87 -5.94
C ALA A 179 -12.33 0.25 -6.36
N SER A 180 -12.64 0.36 -7.65
CA SER A 180 -13.53 1.41 -8.17
C SER A 180 -15.00 1.28 -7.79
N SER A 181 -15.45 0.10 -7.35
CA SER A 181 -16.80 -0.11 -6.80
C SER A 181 -16.92 0.22 -5.30
N GLY A 182 -15.83 0.67 -4.67
CA GLY A 182 -15.78 1.01 -3.26
C GLY A 182 -15.71 -0.20 -2.32
N THR A 183 -15.22 -1.35 -2.82
CA THR A 183 -15.10 -2.59 -2.01
C THR A 183 -14.21 -2.39 -0.78
N TYR A 184 -13.23 -1.48 -0.86
CA TYR A 184 -12.22 -1.26 0.18
C TYR A 184 -12.36 0.09 0.91
N ASP A 185 -13.42 0.84 0.66
CA ASP A 185 -13.62 2.20 1.21
C ASP A 185 -13.50 2.21 2.73
N ASN A 186 -14.15 1.24 3.39
CA ASN A 186 -14.17 1.14 4.84
C ASN A 186 -12.77 0.86 5.40
N GLU A 187 -12.08 -0.14 4.86
CA GLU A 187 -10.78 -0.58 5.34
C GLU A 187 -9.70 0.50 5.13
N VAL A 188 -9.77 1.24 4.01
CA VAL A 188 -8.88 2.37 3.71
C VAL A 188 -9.19 3.55 4.63
N GLU A 189 -10.46 3.88 4.87
CA GLU A 189 -10.83 4.90 5.84
C GLU A 189 -10.39 4.51 7.26
N GLN A 190 -10.61 3.26 7.67
CA GLN A 190 -10.31 2.75 9.01
C GLN A 190 -8.83 2.89 9.39
N ASN A 191 -7.91 2.94 8.41
CA ASN A 191 -6.50 3.19 8.67
C ASN A 191 -6.25 4.52 9.40
N ARG A 192 -7.05 5.56 9.15
CA ARG A 192 -6.90 6.87 9.81
C ARG A 192 -7.24 6.81 11.30
N TYR A 193 -8.28 6.07 11.67
CA TYR A 193 -8.72 5.93 13.06
C TYR A 193 -7.71 5.06 13.82
N SER A 194 -7.30 3.94 13.20
CA SER A 194 -6.26 3.07 13.73
C SER A 194 -4.94 3.83 13.95
N ALA A 195 -4.53 4.71 13.01
CA ALA A 195 -3.37 5.57 13.20
C ALA A 195 -3.56 6.60 14.33
N GLY A 196 -4.76 7.19 14.44
CA GLY A 196 -5.11 8.10 15.53
C GLY A 196 -5.01 7.45 16.91
N ASP A 197 -5.44 6.19 17.04
CA ASP A 197 -5.37 5.44 18.31
C ASP A 197 -3.94 5.26 18.82
N TYR A 198 -2.95 5.22 17.91
CA TYR A 198 -1.52 5.15 18.25
C TYR A 198 -0.81 6.51 18.23
N GLY A 199 -1.54 7.61 18.00
CA GLY A 199 -0.94 8.95 17.93
C GLY A 199 -0.01 9.14 16.74
N VAL A 200 -0.23 8.45 15.62
CA VAL A 200 0.60 8.59 14.41
C VAL A 200 0.38 9.97 13.79
N THR A 201 1.43 10.81 13.82
CA THR A 201 1.38 12.19 13.30
C THR A 201 2.14 12.39 11.98
N PHE A 202 2.93 11.41 11.55
CA PHE A 202 3.70 11.48 10.31
C PHE A 202 3.91 10.07 9.73
N THR A 203 4.38 10.02 8.48
CA THR A 203 4.70 8.78 7.77
C THR A 203 6.15 8.80 7.28
N PRO A 204 6.86 7.66 7.29
CA PRO A 204 6.42 6.38 7.82
C PRO A 204 6.42 6.39 9.37
N THR A 205 5.58 5.56 9.99
CA THR A 205 5.62 5.28 11.44
C THR A 205 5.41 3.79 11.65
N LEU A 206 6.27 3.15 12.43
CA LEU A 206 6.11 1.75 12.82
C LEU A 206 5.46 1.68 14.20
N VAL A 207 4.51 0.78 14.37
CA VAL A 207 3.84 0.51 15.65
C VAL A 207 4.01 -0.97 16.01
N LEU A 208 4.50 -1.25 17.22
CA LEU A 208 4.67 -2.59 17.76
C LEU A 208 4.43 -2.55 19.27
N ASP A 209 3.61 -3.48 19.77
CA ASP A 209 3.24 -3.53 21.19
C ASP A 209 2.64 -2.20 21.73
N GLY A 210 1.83 -1.53 20.89
CA GLY A 210 1.20 -0.25 21.24
C GLY A 210 2.13 0.97 21.22
N GLU A 211 3.43 0.78 21.03
CA GLU A 211 4.41 1.85 20.98
C GLU A 211 4.80 2.19 19.54
N THR A 212 5.25 3.43 19.32
CA THR A 212 5.57 3.94 17.98
C THR A 212 7.03 4.36 17.85
N ILE A 213 7.64 4.12 16.68
CA ILE A 213 8.93 4.71 16.30
C ILE A 213 8.86 5.38 14.92
N PRO A 214 9.38 6.62 14.77
CA PRO A 214 9.74 7.19 13.48
C PRO A 214 10.92 6.44 12.85
N PRO A 215 10.76 5.71 11.73
CA PRO A 215 11.85 4.91 11.21
C PRO A 215 12.73 5.69 10.21
N HIS A 216 12.99 6.97 10.48
CA HIS A 216 13.55 7.87 9.46
C HIS A 216 15.07 7.85 9.35
N HIS A 217 15.85 7.71 10.44
CA HIS A 217 17.27 8.12 10.38
C HIS A 217 18.31 7.24 11.10
N ASP A 218 17.96 6.10 11.70
CA ASP A 218 18.97 5.13 12.14
C ASP A 218 18.44 3.69 12.07
N THR A 219 19.05 2.88 11.20
CA THR A 219 18.66 1.47 11.00
C THR A 219 18.93 0.64 12.26
N ASN A 220 20.03 0.88 12.97
CA ASN A 220 20.38 0.09 14.14
C ASN A 220 19.45 0.40 15.31
N GLU A 221 19.11 1.67 15.53
CA GLU A 221 18.12 2.09 16.52
C GLU A 221 16.75 1.45 16.23
N LEU A 222 16.34 1.40 14.96
CA LEU A 222 15.12 0.71 14.56
C LEU A 222 15.18 -0.79 14.89
N LEU A 223 16.27 -1.48 14.55
CA LEU A 223 16.43 -2.90 14.84
C LEU A 223 16.45 -3.17 16.36
N GLU A 224 17.22 -2.41 17.12
CA GLU A 224 17.27 -2.51 18.59
C GLU A 224 15.89 -2.25 19.22
N TRP A 225 15.15 -1.26 18.70
CA TRP A 225 13.78 -0.97 19.12
C TRP A 225 12.86 -2.17 18.88
N ILE A 226 12.91 -2.80 17.71
CA ILE A 226 12.11 -4.00 17.41
C ILE A 226 12.51 -5.16 18.32
N GLY A 227 13.82 -5.48 18.40
CA GLY A 227 14.32 -6.61 19.17
C GLY A 227 13.99 -6.55 20.66
N SER A 228 14.01 -5.35 21.27
CA SER A 228 13.64 -5.17 22.67
C SER A 228 12.16 -5.49 22.96
N ARG A 229 11.26 -5.26 21.99
CA ARG A 229 9.82 -5.52 22.12
C ARG A 229 9.47 -6.98 21.91
N ILE A 230 10.06 -7.62 20.89
CA ILE A 230 9.89 -9.06 20.66
C ILE A 230 10.42 -9.87 21.85
N SER A 231 11.54 -9.46 22.45
CA SER A 231 12.11 -10.15 23.63
C SER A 231 11.23 -10.01 24.88
N SER A 232 10.55 -8.87 25.03
CA SER A 232 9.70 -8.58 26.19
C SER A 232 8.39 -9.38 26.16
N SER A 233 7.81 -9.59 24.98
CA SER A 233 6.60 -10.43 24.84
C SER A 233 6.84 -11.89 25.21
N SER A 234 8.03 -12.42 24.91
CA SER A 234 8.38 -13.82 25.22
C SER A 234 8.53 -14.08 26.71
N THR A 235 8.87 -13.06 27.51
CA THR A 235 9.11 -13.21 28.95
C THR A 235 7.82 -13.14 29.78
N SER A 236 6.76 -12.51 29.25
CA SER A 236 5.53 -12.26 30.01
C SER A 236 4.56 -13.45 30.05
N SER A 237 4.79 -14.49 29.25
CA SER A 237 3.88 -15.65 29.13
C SER A 237 4.17 -16.79 30.13
N ASP A 238 5.30 -16.78 30.85
CA ASP A 238 5.72 -17.90 31.72
C ASP A 238 5.46 -17.66 33.23
N THR A 239 4.75 -16.59 33.60
CA THR A 239 4.37 -16.34 35.01
C THR A 239 2.89 -16.68 35.23
N GLU A 240 2.50 -17.91 34.94
CA GLU A 240 1.39 -18.52 35.69
C GLU A 240 1.97 -18.98 37.02
N GLU A 241 1.92 -18.08 38.01
CA GLU A 241 2.09 -18.46 39.40
C GLU A 241 1.04 -19.50 39.75
N ASP A 242 1.47 -20.75 39.84
CA ASP A 242 0.90 -21.79 40.70
C ASP A 242 0.68 -21.18 42.09
N THR A 243 -0.46 -20.53 42.27
CA THR A 243 -1.01 -20.20 43.59
C THR A 243 -1.57 -21.50 44.14
N ASP A 244 -0.64 -22.30 44.66
CA ASP A 244 -0.84 -23.45 45.52
C ASP A 244 -1.80 -23.06 46.66
N SER A 245 -3.09 -23.29 46.42
CA SER A 245 -4.15 -23.16 47.40
C SER A 245 -4.06 -24.33 48.36
N SER A 246 -3.17 -24.19 49.35
CA SER A 246 -3.19 -24.98 50.56
C SER A 246 -4.33 -24.51 51.47
N ASP A 247 -5.37 -25.33 51.57
CA ASP A 247 -6.18 -25.63 52.77
C ASP A 247 -6.52 -24.49 53.75
N ASP A 248 -7.80 -24.08 53.79
CA ASP A 248 -8.46 -23.82 55.08
C ASP A 248 -9.96 -24.16 55.01
N GLU A 249 -10.29 -25.35 55.50
CA GLU A 249 -11.64 -25.76 55.85
C GLU A 249 -12.06 -25.11 57.17
N SER A 250 -13.18 -24.38 57.19
CA SER A 250 -14.10 -24.32 58.36
C SER A 250 -15.42 -23.58 58.09
N ASN A 251 -16.47 -24.37 57.86
CA ASN A 251 -17.67 -24.47 58.70
C ASN A 251 -18.70 -23.30 58.84
N SER A 252 -19.98 -23.68 58.69
CA SER A 252 -21.14 -23.32 59.55
C SER A 252 -22.10 -22.16 59.20
N GLU A 253 -23.28 -22.59 58.72
CA GLU A 253 -24.65 -22.23 59.17
C GLU A 253 -25.40 -20.95 58.70
N SER A 254 -26.46 -21.21 57.91
CA SER A 254 -27.89 -20.92 58.16
C SER A 254 -28.40 -19.49 58.42
N SER A 255 -29.24 -18.98 57.50
CA SER A 255 -30.59 -18.36 57.69
C SER A 255 -30.95 -17.53 56.44
N SER A 256 -31.89 -17.95 55.58
CA SER A 256 -33.33 -17.58 55.57
C SER A 256 -33.60 -16.08 55.74
N ASP A 257 -34.03 -15.42 54.66
CA ASP A 257 -35.03 -14.31 54.59
C ASP A 257 -35.12 -13.88 53.11
N GLU A 258 -36.15 -14.31 52.36
CA GLU A 258 -37.36 -13.52 52.08
C GLU A 258 -37.10 -12.03 51.79
N ASN A 259 -37.14 -11.64 50.51
CA ASN A 259 -37.97 -10.51 50.13
C ASN A 259 -38.33 -10.49 48.63
N ASN A 260 -39.63 -10.65 48.40
CA ASN A 260 -40.34 -10.27 47.20
C ASN A 260 -40.23 -8.74 47.02
N ASN A 261 -40.00 -8.27 45.80
CA ASN A 261 -40.70 -7.06 45.35
C ASN A 261 -40.94 -7.11 43.84
N ASP A 262 -42.09 -7.68 43.53
CA ASP A 262 -42.94 -7.38 42.38
C ASP A 262 -43.34 -5.90 42.42
N SER A 263 -43.13 -5.17 41.32
CA SER A 263 -43.95 -3.98 41.04
C SER A 263 -43.97 -3.73 39.55
N SER A 264 -45.10 -4.13 38.98
CA SER A 264 -45.59 -3.89 37.64
C SER A 264 -46.18 -2.48 37.50
N SER A 265 -46.20 -2.01 36.23
CA SER A 265 -47.14 -1.07 35.59
C SER A 265 -47.35 0.35 36.15
N ASP A 266 -47.06 1.36 35.32
CA ASP A 266 -48.08 2.26 34.70
C ASP A 266 -47.39 3.38 33.88
N GLU A 267 -47.65 3.44 32.58
CA GLU A 267 -48.47 4.47 31.92
C GLU A 267 -47.92 5.91 32.03
N SER A 268 -47.54 6.50 30.89
CA SER A 268 -48.09 7.78 30.39
C SER A 268 -47.26 8.32 29.21
N ASN A 269 -47.88 8.30 28.03
CA ASN A 269 -47.98 9.39 27.07
C ASN A 269 -46.88 10.47 27.05
N ASN A 270 -46.17 10.57 25.91
CA ASN A 270 -46.04 11.89 25.29
C ASN A 270 -45.94 11.76 23.75
N ASP A 271 -47.10 11.81 23.13
CA ASP A 271 -47.28 12.40 21.79
C ASP A 271 -46.69 13.80 21.79
N ASN A 272 -45.71 14.08 20.91
CA ASN A 272 -45.54 15.43 20.40
C ASN A 272 -45.66 15.40 18.88
N SER A 273 -46.86 15.80 18.47
CA SER A 273 -47.36 16.06 17.14
C SER A 273 -46.48 17.02 16.34
N SER A 274 -46.25 16.65 15.08
CA SER A 274 -46.45 17.42 13.83
C SER A 274 -46.56 18.95 13.87
N VAL A 275 -45.99 19.57 12.81
CA VAL A 275 -46.15 20.92 12.19
C VAL A 275 -44.80 21.66 12.17
N ASP A 276 -44.38 22.41 11.15
CA ASP A 276 -44.98 22.88 9.92
C ASP A 276 -43.86 23.26 8.93
N SER A 277 -44.31 23.45 7.71
CA SER A 277 -43.68 23.93 6.48
C SER A 277 -43.02 25.31 6.59
N SER A 278 -41.94 25.50 5.84
CA SER A 278 -41.55 26.76 5.15
C SER A 278 -40.25 26.47 4.41
N ASP A 279 -40.24 26.27 3.08
CA ASP A 279 -40.35 27.31 2.05
C ASP A 279 -39.58 28.58 2.44
N SER A 280 -38.37 28.70 1.90
CA SER A 280 -37.70 29.97 1.74
C SER A 280 -37.02 29.98 0.37
N ASP A 281 -37.78 30.56 -0.54
CA ASP A 281 -37.40 31.17 -1.79
C ASP A 281 -36.07 31.91 -1.76
N ALA A 282 -35.41 31.84 -2.92
CA ALA A 282 -34.76 32.93 -3.64
C ALA A 282 -34.27 34.15 -2.84
N SER A 283 -32.96 34.34 -2.88
CA SER A 283 -32.39 35.67 -3.05
C SER A 283 -31.19 35.56 -3.98
N GLU A 284 -31.46 35.86 -5.26
CA GLU A 284 -30.53 36.55 -6.13
C GLU A 284 -30.05 37.80 -5.40
N ASP A 285 -28.73 38.00 -5.28
CA ASP A 285 -28.22 39.37 -5.21
C ASP A 285 -26.93 39.47 -6.00
N ALA A 286 -27.03 40.28 -7.04
CA ALA A 286 -25.95 40.70 -7.88
C ALA A 286 -25.26 41.88 -7.20
N SER A 287 -23.97 41.75 -6.92
CA SER A 287 -23.12 42.91 -6.67
C SER A 287 -21.84 42.79 -7.47
N SER A 288 -21.92 43.36 -8.67
CA SER A 288 -20.83 43.99 -9.40
C SER A 288 -19.97 44.87 -8.48
N SER A 289 -18.65 44.66 -8.52
CA SER A 289 -17.68 45.71 -8.23
C SER A 289 -16.50 45.58 -9.19
N ASP A 290 -16.55 46.46 -10.19
CA ASP A 290 -15.48 46.88 -11.07
C ASP A 290 -14.23 47.37 -10.32
N SER A 291 -13.15 47.42 -11.10
CA SER A 291 -12.01 48.35 -11.02
C SER A 291 -10.88 48.02 -10.04
N SER A 292 -9.74 47.59 -10.59
CA SER A 292 -8.65 48.53 -10.82
C SER A 292 -7.57 47.91 -11.71
N SER A 293 -7.44 48.49 -12.90
CA SER A 293 -6.33 48.35 -13.84
C SER A 293 -5.02 48.82 -13.20
N SER A 294 -3.95 48.07 -13.42
CA SER A 294 -2.59 48.61 -13.36
C SER A 294 -1.80 48.11 -14.56
N ASP A 295 -1.75 48.98 -15.56
CA ASP A 295 -0.75 49.02 -16.62
C ASP A 295 0.67 49.05 -16.04
N SER A 296 1.59 48.28 -16.63
CA SER A 296 3.01 48.62 -16.69
C SER A 296 3.73 47.82 -17.80
N SER A 297 3.77 48.45 -18.98
CA SER A 297 4.95 48.63 -19.84
C SER A 297 5.92 47.46 -20.10
N SER A 298 5.79 46.90 -21.31
CA SER A 298 6.81 46.85 -22.38
C SER A 298 8.31 46.83 -22.02
N SER A 299 8.99 45.77 -22.47
CA SER A 299 10.29 45.90 -23.13
C SER A 299 10.46 44.82 -24.21
N ASP A 300 10.63 45.31 -25.43
CA ASP A 300 11.04 44.63 -26.65
C ASP A 300 12.30 43.76 -26.51
N SER A 301 12.37 42.67 -27.28
CA SER A 301 13.60 42.17 -27.93
C SER A 301 13.27 41.15 -29.03
N SER A 302 13.08 41.68 -30.24
CA SER A 302 13.61 41.24 -31.54
C SER A 302 14.01 39.76 -31.79
N SER A 303 13.33 39.17 -32.78
CA SER A 303 13.88 38.67 -34.07
C SER A 303 14.82 37.46 -34.14
N SER A 304 14.31 36.35 -34.70
CA SER A 304 14.87 35.66 -35.89
C SER A 304 13.96 34.46 -36.24
N ASP A 305 13.08 34.53 -37.23
CA ASP A 305 13.27 34.37 -38.68
C ASP A 305 13.54 32.93 -39.18
N SER A 306 12.61 32.49 -40.05
CA SER A 306 12.78 31.56 -41.19
C SER A 306 13.09 30.06 -40.95
N SER A 307 12.12 29.19 -41.27
CA SER A 307 12.10 28.56 -42.61
C SER A 307 10.89 27.64 -42.82
N SER A 308 10.34 27.78 -44.02
CA SER A 308 9.14 27.18 -44.59
C SER A 308 9.28 25.69 -44.88
N SER A 309 8.16 24.97 -44.85
CA SER A 309 7.96 23.74 -45.63
C SER A 309 6.47 23.59 -45.95
N GLU A 310 6.13 23.92 -47.19
CA GLU A 310 4.84 23.66 -47.83
C GLU A 310 4.77 22.20 -48.31
N GLY A 311 3.56 21.67 -48.51
CA GLY A 311 3.31 20.35 -49.11
C GLY A 311 2.11 19.64 -48.47
N SER A 312 0.87 20.09 -48.66
CA SER A 312 0.00 19.86 -49.83
C SER A 312 -0.80 18.54 -49.79
N GLU A 313 -2.09 18.70 -50.09
CA GLU A 313 -3.01 17.77 -50.77
C GLU A 313 -3.92 16.82 -49.95
N SER A 314 -5.13 17.34 -49.75
CA SER A 314 -6.46 16.72 -49.75
C SER A 314 -6.66 15.36 -50.42
N ALA A 315 -7.52 14.53 -49.79
CA ALA A 315 -8.57 13.77 -50.49
C ALA A 315 -9.70 13.35 -49.52
N ASP A 316 -10.91 13.80 -49.83
CA ASP A 316 -12.19 13.26 -49.37
C ASP A 316 -12.34 11.77 -49.70
N SER A 317 -13.03 11.00 -48.85
CA SER A 317 -13.89 9.90 -49.29
C SER A 317 -14.91 9.49 -48.23
N ASN A 318 -16.16 9.51 -48.70
CA ASN A 318 -17.41 9.14 -48.08
C ASN A 318 -17.54 7.66 -47.66
N SER A 319 -18.55 7.45 -46.80
CA SER A 319 -19.53 6.34 -46.84
C SER A 319 -19.09 4.92 -46.50
N SER A 320 -19.68 4.32 -45.46
CA SER A 320 -20.88 3.48 -45.61
C SER A 320 -21.26 2.76 -44.31
N SER A 321 -22.54 2.88 -43.96
CA SER A 321 -23.29 1.98 -43.08
C SER A 321 -23.37 0.56 -43.65
N GLY A 322 -23.26 -0.47 -42.81
CA GLY A 322 -23.52 -1.84 -43.20
C GLY A 322 -23.70 -2.77 -41.98
N SER A 323 -24.96 -3.00 -41.61
CA SER A 323 -25.38 -4.10 -40.74
C SER A 323 -25.40 -5.41 -41.53
N SER A 324 -24.93 -6.52 -40.94
CA SER A 324 -25.59 -7.84 -41.07
C SER A 324 -24.85 -8.95 -40.32
N SER A 325 -25.64 -9.61 -39.48
CA SER A 325 -25.55 -11.01 -39.03
C SER A 325 -25.08 -12.01 -40.10
N SER A 326 -24.37 -13.07 -39.68
CA SER A 326 -24.59 -14.48 -40.10
C SER A 326 -23.69 -15.43 -39.30
N SER A 327 -24.32 -16.48 -38.77
CA SER A 327 -23.79 -17.73 -38.24
C SER A 327 -23.22 -18.65 -39.33
N ASP A 328 -22.25 -19.50 -38.98
CA ASP A 328 -21.93 -20.85 -39.52
C ASP A 328 -20.64 -21.32 -38.79
N ASP A 329 -20.63 -22.32 -37.91
CA ASP A 329 -20.76 -23.77 -38.12
C ASP A 329 -19.70 -24.34 -39.09
N ARG A 330 -18.69 -25.05 -38.54
CA ARG A 330 -18.04 -26.23 -39.14
C ARG A 330 -16.95 -26.84 -38.24
N SER A 331 -17.28 -28.00 -37.69
CA SER A 331 -16.32 -29.04 -37.29
C SER A 331 -15.56 -29.58 -38.49
N SER A 332 -14.28 -29.94 -38.31
CA SER A 332 -13.61 -31.05 -39.02
C SER A 332 -12.32 -31.42 -38.29
N GLU A 333 -12.28 -32.67 -37.83
CA GLU A 333 -11.09 -33.42 -37.44
C GLU A 333 -10.28 -33.82 -38.69
N ASP A 334 -8.96 -33.92 -38.58
CA ASP A 334 -8.10 -35.02 -39.07
C ASP A 334 -6.61 -34.60 -38.98
N GLN A 335 -5.84 -35.26 -38.11
CA GLN A 335 -4.86 -36.30 -38.46
C GLN A 335 -3.82 -35.90 -39.52
N SER A 336 -2.53 -35.91 -39.12
CA SER A 336 -1.49 -36.82 -39.66
C SER A 336 -0.07 -36.32 -39.38
N SER A 337 0.62 -37.09 -38.52
CA SER A 337 1.99 -37.64 -38.66
C SER A 337 3.14 -36.87 -39.35
N SER A 338 4.24 -36.84 -38.60
CA SER A 338 5.64 -37.15 -38.98
C SER A 338 6.42 -36.19 -39.90
N SER A 339 7.52 -35.63 -39.38
CA SER A 339 8.91 -36.06 -39.64
C SER A 339 9.92 -34.97 -39.22
N SER A 340 10.94 -35.35 -38.46
CA SER A 340 12.23 -34.63 -38.27
C SER A 340 13.06 -34.64 -39.59
N PRO A 341 14.32 -34.11 -39.70
CA PRO A 341 15.23 -33.48 -38.73
C PRO A 341 16.05 -32.28 -39.32
N SER A 342 17.23 -31.99 -38.74
CA SER A 342 18.34 -31.10 -39.19
C SER A 342 18.17 -29.61 -38.83
N GLU A 343 19.16 -28.80 -38.46
CA GLU A 343 20.60 -28.91 -38.25
C GLU A 343 21.08 -27.58 -37.61
N ASP A 344 22.26 -27.61 -36.99
CA ASP A 344 23.21 -26.50 -36.76
C ASP A 344 22.80 -25.19 -36.07
N THR A 345 23.54 -24.82 -35.02
CA THR A 345 24.45 -23.66 -35.07
C THR A 345 25.31 -23.51 -33.81
N SER A 346 26.62 -23.58 -34.04
CA SER A 346 27.66 -22.66 -33.55
C SER A 346 27.95 -22.54 -32.05
N ALA A 347 29.03 -23.22 -31.66
CA ALA A 347 29.91 -22.84 -30.56
C ALA A 347 30.56 -21.47 -30.82
N SER A 348 30.64 -20.64 -29.79
CA SER A 348 31.51 -19.45 -29.76
C SER A 348 32.48 -19.56 -28.59
N ASP A 349 33.75 -19.68 -28.95
CA ASP A 349 34.92 -19.54 -28.06
C ASP A 349 34.94 -18.12 -27.47
N ASN A 350 35.13 -18.02 -26.15
CA ASN A 350 35.44 -16.76 -25.50
C ASN A 350 36.84 -16.83 -24.87
N THR A 351 37.82 -16.36 -25.63
CA THR A 351 39.22 -16.18 -25.23
C THR A 351 39.38 -14.99 -24.30
N SER A 352 40.03 -15.24 -23.15
CA SER A 352 40.60 -14.25 -22.26
C SER A 352 41.59 -13.32 -22.98
N SER A 353 41.60 -12.04 -22.60
CA SER A 353 42.78 -11.17 -22.70
C SER A 353 42.72 -10.07 -21.66
N ASN A 354 43.68 -10.11 -20.74
CA ASN A 354 44.10 -9.03 -19.86
C ASN A 354 44.83 -7.95 -20.69
N SER A 355 44.61 -6.68 -20.33
CA SER A 355 45.59 -5.59 -20.44
C SER A 355 45.08 -4.47 -19.53
N GLU A 356 45.64 -4.33 -18.33
CA GLU A 356 46.74 -3.41 -18.01
C GLU A 356 46.34 -1.94 -18.05
N THR A 357 46.40 -1.40 -16.85
CA THR A 357 46.49 0.00 -16.41
C THR A 357 47.31 0.89 -17.31
N ASP A 358 46.83 2.11 -17.55
CA ASP A 358 47.68 3.29 -17.43
C ASP A 358 46.89 4.50 -16.92
N SER A 359 47.56 5.18 -16.00
CA SER A 359 47.13 6.41 -15.36
C SER A 359 47.39 7.57 -16.30
N ASP A 360 46.49 8.55 -16.37
CA ASP A 360 46.95 9.94 -16.47
C ASP A 360 45.92 10.91 -15.90
N SER A 361 46.46 11.78 -15.06
CA SER A 361 45.77 12.77 -14.25
C SER A 361 45.83 14.10 -14.99
N GLU A 362 44.69 14.73 -15.28
CA GLU A 362 44.64 16.18 -15.49
C GLU A 362 43.42 16.78 -14.79
N GLN A 363 43.70 17.39 -13.63
CA GLN A 363 42.80 18.28 -12.91
C GLN A 363 42.61 19.57 -13.73
N SER A 364 41.37 19.92 -14.03
CA SER A 364 40.98 21.30 -14.32
C SER A 364 39.77 21.63 -13.48
N ALA A 365 40.01 22.48 -12.49
CA ALA A 365 39.01 23.03 -11.60
C ALA A 365 38.15 24.05 -12.36
N ASP A 366 36.83 23.85 -12.36
CA ASP A 366 35.89 24.94 -12.57
C ASP A 366 34.87 24.95 -11.43
N ASN A 367 35.00 25.98 -10.60
CA ASN A 367 34.32 26.19 -9.34
C ASN A 367 33.06 27.01 -9.58
N SER A 368 31.99 26.37 -10.06
CA SER A 368 30.64 26.94 -10.03
C SER A 368 29.89 26.36 -8.84
N GLY A 369 29.87 27.14 -7.75
CA GLY A 369 29.17 26.81 -6.52
C GLY A 369 27.65 26.75 -6.73
N SER A 370 27.15 25.55 -7.03
CA SER A 370 25.76 25.20 -6.76
C SER A 370 25.69 24.82 -5.28
N GLN A 371 25.15 25.72 -4.45
CA GLN A 371 24.82 25.36 -3.07
C GLN A 371 23.65 24.36 -3.14
N SER A 372 23.96 23.07 -3.11
CA SER A 372 22.96 22.04 -2.85
C SER A 372 22.45 22.24 -1.43
N ILE A 373 21.31 22.91 -1.31
CA ILE A 373 20.55 22.95 -0.06
C ILE A 373 20.22 21.49 0.27
N SER A 374 20.83 20.98 1.34
CA SER A 374 20.47 19.67 1.88
C SER A 374 18.97 19.66 2.14
N ILE A 375 18.29 18.56 1.81
CA ILE A 375 16.86 18.37 2.09
C ILE A 375 16.53 18.61 3.58
N GLY A 376 17.53 18.41 4.47
CA GLY A 376 17.43 18.74 5.89
C GLY A 376 17.36 20.26 6.20
N GLU A 377 17.98 21.13 5.40
CA GLU A 377 17.84 22.59 5.54
C GLU A 377 16.51 23.11 4.99
N PHE A 378 15.97 22.49 3.94
CA PHE A 378 14.65 22.85 3.42
C PHE A 378 13.55 22.62 4.46
N CYS A 379 13.66 21.56 5.27
CA CYS A 379 12.69 21.25 6.32
C CYS A 379 12.72 22.22 7.52
N ARG A 380 13.89 22.82 7.82
CA ARG A 380 14.00 23.84 8.88
C ARG A 380 13.29 25.15 8.54
N MET A 381 13.03 25.42 7.26
CA MET A 381 12.34 26.65 6.84
C MET A 381 10.82 26.62 7.04
N PHE A 382 10.21 25.44 7.21
CA PHE A 382 8.74 25.32 7.33
C PHE A 382 8.23 24.99 8.74
N LEU A 383 9.11 24.90 9.74
CA LEU A 383 8.77 24.62 11.15
C LEU A 383 8.95 25.82 12.10
N LYS A 384 8.72 27.05 11.61
CA LYS A 384 8.67 28.26 12.46
C LYS A 384 7.30 28.91 12.46
#